data_AF-A0A958P4Z5-F1
#
_entry.id   AF-A0A958P4Z5-F1
#
_cell.length_a   1.000
_cell.length_b   1.000
_cell.length_c   1.000
_cell.angle_alpha   90.00
_cell.angle_beta   90.00
_cell.angle_gamma   90.00
#
_symmetry.space_group_name_H-M   'P 1'
#
loop_
_entity.id
_entity.type
_entity.pdbx_description
1 polymer ?
#
loop_
_entity_poly.entity_id
_entity_poly.type
_entity_poly.pdbx_seq_one_letter_code
_entity_poly.pdbx_strand_id
1 'polypeptide(L)'
;MSKYFILLTIPLALISIFHVVPFISIKGKKIAIRNLPLIKIFLIAFVWANVLVGLPYLNTIETFKMTPEAIILFISQFIFIMAITLPFDIRDMTYDMTAKIKTLPHIIGIKSTIMVSGFLLTIFLALKFYQYKVHHITGLQFIALGISTVITGIIIAFTNKKRSELFYSGLIESTMLIMYFSVLILEY
;
A
#
# COMPACT_ATOMS: atom_id res chain seq x y z
N MET A 1 -22.07 -9.85 -13.28
CA MET A 1 -21.32 -9.22 -12.18
C MET A 1 -21.86 -9.77 -10.86
N SER A 2 -21.03 -10.38 -10.00
CA SER A 2 -21.53 -11.03 -8.78
C SER A 2 -22.11 -9.99 -7.81
N LYS A 3 -23.14 -10.36 -7.03
CA LYS A 3 -23.72 -9.44 -6.01
C LYS A 3 -22.65 -8.96 -5.02
N TYR A 4 -21.64 -9.79 -4.76
CA TYR A 4 -20.52 -9.48 -3.88
C TYR A 4 -19.60 -8.40 -4.45
N PHE A 5 -19.41 -8.36 -5.78
CA PHE A 5 -18.63 -7.31 -6.43
C PHE A 5 -19.20 -5.92 -6.14
N ILE A 6 -20.53 -5.76 -6.27
CA ILE A 6 -21.22 -4.49 -5.98
C ILE A 6 -21.14 -4.17 -4.48
N LEU A 7 -21.31 -5.18 -3.62
CA LEU A 7 -21.24 -5.03 -2.17
C LEU A 7 -19.87 -4.56 -1.68
N LEU A 8 -18.78 -4.93 -2.36
CA LEU A 8 -17.43 -4.49 -2.01
C LEU A 8 -17.08 -3.13 -2.65
N THR A 9 -17.45 -2.92 -3.92
CA THR A 9 -17.08 -1.69 -4.65
C THR A 9 -17.76 -0.44 -4.12
N ILE A 10 -19.03 -0.52 -3.69
CA ILE A 10 -19.74 0.65 -3.15
C ILE A 10 -19.05 1.20 -1.89
N PRO A 11 -18.78 0.41 -0.82
CA PRO A 11 -18.03 0.90 0.33
C PRO A 11 -16.65 1.44 -0.01
N LEU A 12 -15.93 0.82 -0.94
CA LEU A 12 -14.61 1.31 -1.37
C LEU A 12 -14.69 2.64 -2.11
N ALA A 13 -15.70 2.83 -2.96
CA ALA A 13 -15.98 4.10 -3.61
C ALA A 13 -16.35 5.17 -2.57
N LEU A 14 -17.18 4.82 -1.58
CA LEU A 14 -17.54 5.73 -0.49
C LEU A 14 -16.32 6.10 0.36
N ILE A 15 -15.45 5.16 0.73
CA ILE A 15 -14.19 5.47 1.42
C ILE A 15 -13.33 6.40 0.56
N SER A 16 -13.20 6.13 -0.74
CA SER A 16 -12.46 6.96 -1.69
C SER A 16 -13.05 8.36 -1.84
N ILE A 17 -14.37 8.55 -1.67
CA ILE A 17 -14.99 9.88 -1.69
C ILE A 17 -14.83 10.57 -0.33
N PHE A 18 -15.24 9.91 0.76
CA PHE A 18 -15.30 10.49 2.09
C PHE A 18 -13.93 10.72 2.72
N HIS A 19 -12.87 10.03 2.28
CA HIS A 19 -11.53 10.34 2.79
C HIS A 19 -11.07 11.75 2.36
N VAL A 20 -11.61 12.30 1.28
CA VAL A 20 -11.29 13.66 0.78
C VAL A 20 -12.20 14.73 1.37
N VAL A 21 -13.44 14.39 1.71
CA VAL A 21 -14.43 15.36 2.21
C VAL A 21 -14.14 15.72 3.67
N PRO A 22 -14.01 17.02 4.02
CA PRO A 22 -13.79 17.46 5.40
C PRO A 22 -15.08 17.35 6.22
N PHE A 23 -15.29 16.19 6.83
CA PHE A 23 -16.50 15.86 7.60
C PHE A 23 -16.26 15.77 9.12
N ILE A 24 -15.03 15.51 9.56
CA ILE A 24 -14.70 15.38 11.00
C ILE A 24 -14.39 16.76 11.59
N SER A 25 -15.03 17.12 12.71
CA SER A 25 -14.71 18.35 13.44
C SER A 25 -13.69 18.07 14.56
N ILE A 26 -12.48 18.62 14.43
CA ILE A 26 -11.47 18.59 15.50
C ILE A 26 -11.16 20.04 15.89
N LYS A 27 -11.31 20.37 17.18
CA LYS A 27 -11.07 21.72 17.73
C LYS A 27 -11.81 22.83 16.95
N GLY A 28 -13.05 22.57 16.55
CA GLY A 28 -13.90 23.53 15.83
C GLY A 28 -13.57 23.71 14.34
N LYS A 29 -12.64 22.95 13.78
CA LYS A 29 -12.34 22.94 12.33
C LYS A 29 -12.72 21.62 11.69
N LYS A 30 -13.40 21.69 10.54
CA LYS A 30 -13.67 20.52 9.70
C LYS A 30 -12.39 20.09 9.00
N ILE A 31 -12.00 18.84 9.19
CA ILE A 31 -10.85 18.21 8.56
C ILE A 31 -11.28 16.95 7.81
N ALA A 32 -10.60 16.65 6.71
CA ALA A 32 -10.79 15.41 5.97
C ALA A 32 -10.08 14.26 6.68
N ILE A 33 -10.61 13.04 6.56
CA ILE A 33 -10.02 11.85 7.20
C ILE A 33 -8.59 11.61 6.69
N ARG A 34 -8.33 11.89 5.41
CA ARG A 34 -6.99 11.83 4.83
C ARG A 34 -5.96 12.78 5.47
N ASN A 35 -6.41 13.80 6.19
CA ASN A 35 -5.52 14.76 6.84
C ASN A 35 -5.08 14.27 8.22
N LEU A 36 -5.56 13.11 8.69
CA LEU A 36 -5.09 12.50 9.93
C LEU A 36 -3.81 11.68 9.67
N PRO A 37 -2.75 11.89 10.49
CA PRO A 37 -1.53 11.10 10.39
C PRO A 37 -1.86 9.61 10.49
N LEU A 38 -1.11 8.78 9.75
CA LEU A 38 -1.25 7.33 9.65
C LEU A 38 -2.55 6.87 8.97
N ILE A 39 -3.72 7.40 9.34
CA ILE A 39 -5.01 6.96 8.80
C ILE A 39 -5.03 7.03 7.28
N LYS A 40 -4.47 8.08 6.68
CA LYS A 40 -4.28 8.19 5.22
C LYS A 40 -3.63 6.94 4.62
N ILE A 41 -2.53 6.49 5.21
CA ILE A 41 -1.73 5.35 4.73
C ILE A 41 -2.54 4.06 4.87
N PHE A 42 -3.20 3.85 6.00
CA PHE A 42 -4.07 2.69 6.23
C PHE A 42 -5.24 2.65 5.22
N LEU A 43 -5.88 3.79 4.95
CA LEU A 43 -6.99 3.86 3.99
C LEU A 43 -6.53 3.58 2.55
N ILE A 44 -5.41 4.19 2.11
CA ILE A 44 -4.85 3.94 0.78
C ILE A 44 -4.50 2.47 0.62
N ALA A 45 -3.79 1.89 1.60
CA ALA A 45 -3.44 0.48 1.58
C ALA A 45 -4.66 -0.44 1.58
N PHE A 46 -5.71 -0.10 2.33
CA PHE A 46 -6.94 -0.88 2.37
C PHE A 46 -7.66 -0.89 1.03
N VAL A 47 -7.79 0.27 0.40
CA VAL A 47 -8.42 0.40 -0.92
C VAL A 47 -7.63 -0.40 -1.95
N TRP A 48 -6.31 -0.21 -2.02
CA TRP A 48 -5.46 -0.92 -2.98
C TRP A 48 -5.43 -2.43 -2.75
N ALA A 49 -5.35 -2.91 -1.51
CA ALA A 49 -5.39 -4.34 -1.23
C ALA A 49 -6.71 -4.98 -1.68
N ASN A 50 -7.84 -4.25 -1.53
CA ASN A 50 -9.11 -4.72 -2.06
C ASN A 50 -9.16 -4.69 -3.59
N VAL A 51 -8.59 -3.67 -4.24
CA VAL A 51 -8.51 -3.64 -5.71
C VAL A 51 -7.65 -4.78 -6.26
N LEU A 52 -6.51 -5.06 -5.62
CA LEU A 52 -5.54 -6.06 -6.07
C LEU A 52 -5.94 -7.49 -5.74
N VAL A 53 -6.62 -7.72 -4.62
CA VAL A 53 -6.93 -9.07 -4.11
C VAL A 53 -8.42 -9.28 -3.97
N GLY A 54 -9.12 -8.36 -3.30
CA GLY A 54 -10.55 -8.46 -3.02
C GLY A 54 -11.39 -8.58 -4.30
N LEU A 55 -11.26 -7.66 -5.25
CA LEU A 55 -12.06 -7.65 -6.47
C LEU A 55 -11.81 -8.88 -7.36
N PRO A 56 -10.56 -9.29 -7.66
CA PRO A 56 -10.32 -10.52 -8.40
C PRO A 56 -10.87 -11.75 -7.68
N TYR A 57 -10.71 -11.82 -6.35
CA TYR A 57 -11.20 -12.94 -5.55
C TYR A 57 -12.73 -13.07 -5.57
N LEU A 58 -13.47 -11.96 -5.55
CA LEU A 58 -14.93 -11.98 -5.63
C LEU A 58 -15.50 -12.38 -7.00
N ASN A 59 -14.64 -12.41 -8.02
CA ASN A 59 -15.02 -12.90 -9.36
C ASN A 59 -14.80 -14.41 -9.52
N THR A 60 -14.06 -15.05 -8.61
CA THR A 60 -13.75 -16.48 -8.68
C THR A 60 -14.54 -17.34 -7.69
N ILE A 61 -15.19 -16.72 -6.69
CA ILE A 61 -15.95 -17.43 -5.65
C ILE A 61 -17.46 -17.34 -5.85
N GLU A 62 -18.16 -18.43 -5.56
CA GLU A 62 -19.63 -18.48 -5.53
C GLU A 62 -20.21 -18.04 -4.17
N THR A 63 -19.41 -18.09 -3.10
CA THR A 63 -19.82 -17.73 -1.73
C THR A 63 -18.83 -16.76 -1.10
N PHE A 64 -19.30 -15.84 -0.24
CA PHE A 64 -18.47 -14.84 0.44
C PHE A 64 -17.67 -15.45 1.60
N LYS A 65 -16.84 -16.45 1.32
CA LYS A 65 -15.96 -17.08 2.29
C LYS A 65 -14.52 -16.83 1.86
N MET A 66 -13.82 -15.95 2.57
CA MET A 66 -12.38 -15.78 2.39
C MET A 66 -11.64 -17.01 2.90
N THR A 67 -10.83 -17.59 2.03
CA THR A 67 -9.93 -18.66 2.40
C THR A 67 -8.67 -18.10 3.09
N PRO A 68 -7.97 -18.89 3.92
CA PRO A 68 -6.75 -18.42 4.59
C PRO A 68 -5.70 -17.88 3.62
N GLU A 69 -5.61 -18.45 2.42
CA GLU A 69 -4.69 -18.03 1.36
C GLU A 69 -5.00 -16.62 0.87
N ALA A 70 -6.29 -16.33 0.63
CA ALA A 70 -6.76 -15.01 0.23
C ALA A 70 -6.53 -13.95 1.31
N ILE A 71 -6.71 -14.31 2.58
CA ILE A 71 -6.47 -13.40 3.72
C ILE A 71 -4.99 -13.04 3.81
N ILE A 72 -4.09 -14.03 3.72
CA ILE A 72 -2.65 -13.80 3.79
C ILE A 72 -2.17 -13.00 2.58
N LEU A 73 -2.72 -13.27 1.39
CA LEU A 73 -2.44 -12.49 0.20
C LEU A 73 -2.87 -11.03 0.39
N PHE A 74 -4.10 -10.79 0.87
CA PHE A 74 -4.62 -9.47 1.18
C PHE A 74 -3.74 -8.71 2.17
N ILE A 75 -3.39 -9.33 3.30
CA ILE A 75 -2.52 -8.73 4.33
C ILE A 75 -1.14 -8.41 3.74
N SER A 76 -0.56 -9.31 2.94
CA SER A 76 0.74 -9.05 2.31
C SER A 76 0.69 -7.85 1.37
N GLN A 77 -0.34 -7.73 0.53
CA GLN A 77 -0.49 -6.56 -0.36
C GLN A 77 -0.77 -5.28 0.42
N PHE A 78 -1.60 -5.35 1.45
CA PHE A 78 -1.84 -4.23 2.35
C PHE A 78 -0.53 -3.68 2.96
N ILE A 79 0.31 -4.55 3.50
CA ILE A 79 1.61 -4.17 4.09
C ILE A 79 2.56 -3.58 3.06
N PHE A 80 2.62 -4.16 1.86
CA PHE A 80 3.43 -3.63 0.77
C PHE A 80 3.00 -2.22 0.37
N ILE A 81 1.69 -1.99 0.18
CA ILE A 81 1.17 -0.67 -0.20
C ILE A 81 1.45 0.37 0.90
N MET A 82 1.32 0.01 2.18
CA MET A 82 1.72 0.90 3.27
C MET A 82 3.19 1.31 3.16
N ALA A 83 4.09 0.37 2.86
CA ALA A 83 5.52 0.62 2.76
C ALA A 83 5.87 1.64 1.66
N ILE A 84 5.28 1.49 0.47
CA ILE A 84 5.54 2.37 -0.68
C ILE A 84 4.78 3.71 -0.61
N THR A 85 3.74 3.80 0.22
CA THR A 85 2.97 5.06 0.41
C THR A 85 3.68 6.05 1.33
N LEU A 86 4.44 5.57 2.32
CA LEU A 86 5.19 6.39 3.27
C LEU A 86 6.15 7.43 2.65
N PRO A 87 6.90 7.11 1.56
CA PRO A 87 7.69 8.08 0.82
C PRO A 87 6.91 9.32 0.35
N PHE A 88 5.64 9.16 -0.02
CA PHE A 88 4.80 10.28 -0.46
C PHE A 88 4.53 11.26 0.68
N ASP A 89 4.37 10.78 1.91
CA ASP A 89 4.28 11.66 3.08
C ASP A 89 5.59 12.42 3.33
N ILE A 90 6.76 11.86 2.97
CA ILE A 90 8.06 12.58 3.05
C ILE A 90 8.13 13.69 1.99
N ARG A 91 7.65 13.41 0.78
CA ARG A 91 7.56 14.40 -0.32
C ARG A 91 6.70 15.59 0.10
N ASP A 92 5.52 15.30 0.64
CA ASP A 92 4.47 16.28 0.88
C ASP A 92 4.71 17.11 2.15
N MET A 93 5.76 16.81 2.94
CA MET A 93 6.04 17.48 4.21
C MET A 93 6.05 19.00 4.16
N THR A 94 6.60 19.60 3.09
CA THR A 94 6.68 21.07 2.99
C THR A 94 5.29 21.70 2.85
N TYR A 95 4.40 21.05 2.09
CA TYR A 95 3.01 21.48 1.90
C TYR A 95 2.16 21.18 3.15
N ASP A 96 2.34 20.01 3.74
CA ASP A 96 1.64 19.61 4.96
C ASP A 96 1.90 20.58 6.11
N MET A 97 3.14 21.08 6.22
CA MET A 97 3.51 22.07 7.24
C MET A 97 2.75 23.39 7.08
N THR A 98 2.56 23.89 5.84
CA THR A 98 1.78 25.11 5.60
C THR A 98 0.29 24.88 5.84
N ALA A 99 -0.21 23.69 5.53
CA ALA A 99 -1.59 23.26 5.80
C ALA A 99 -1.85 22.87 7.27
N LYS A 100 -0.83 22.89 8.15
CA LYS A 100 -0.87 22.44 9.55
C LYS A 100 -1.31 20.97 9.71
N ILE A 101 -1.01 20.15 8.71
CA ILE A 101 -1.22 18.70 8.72
C ILE A 101 0.04 18.06 9.29
N LYS A 102 -0.10 17.24 10.33
CA LYS A 102 1.01 16.45 10.87
C LYS A 102 0.91 15.05 10.29
N THR A 103 1.91 14.63 9.52
CA THR A 103 2.05 13.25 9.01
C THR A 103 3.13 12.49 9.78
N LEU A 104 3.27 11.17 9.55
CA LEU A 104 4.27 10.35 10.24
C LEU A 104 5.70 10.94 10.16
N PRO A 105 6.21 11.38 9.01
CA PRO A 105 7.56 11.94 8.95
C PRO A 105 7.73 13.27 9.69
N HIS A 106 6.65 13.99 10.04
CA HIS A 106 6.73 15.14 10.95
C HIS A 106 6.90 14.72 12.42
N ILE A 107 6.41 13.53 12.78
CA ILE A 107 6.41 13.02 14.15
C ILE A 107 7.75 12.33 14.45
N ILE A 108 8.20 11.44 13.55
CA ILE A 108 9.37 10.58 13.78
C ILE A 108 10.59 10.96 12.92
N GLY A 109 10.43 11.91 11.99
CA GLY A 109 11.48 12.32 11.06
C GLY A 109 11.59 11.46 9.79
N ILE A 110 12.31 11.99 8.80
CA ILE A 110 12.49 11.35 7.48
C ILE A 110 13.17 9.99 7.60
N LYS A 111 14.31 9.92 8.30
CA LYS A 111 15.11 8.70 8.43
C LYS A 111 14.30 7.57 9.07
N SER A 112 13.61 7.84 10.18
CA SER A 112 12.76 6.86 10.85
C SER A 112 11.58 6.42 9.98
N THR A 113 11.02 7.32 9.17
CA THR A 113 9.94 6.98 8.22
C THR A 113 10.44 6.02 7.14
N ILE A 114 11.64 6.24 6.60
CA ILE A 114 12.30 5.31 5.67
C ILE A 114 12.56 3.96 6.34
N MET A 115 12.99 3.95 7.61
CA MET A 115 13.17 2.71 8.38
C MET A 115 11.86 1.95 8.59
N VAL A 116 10.75 2.66 8.85
CA VAL A 116 9.41 2.04 8.96
C VAL A 116 9.01 1.42 7.62
N SER A 117 9.21 2.10 6.48
CA SER A 117 8.99 1.50 5.16
C SER A 117 9.82 0.22 4.98
N GLY A 118 11.12 0.26 5.31
CA GLY A 118 11.99 -0.90 5.22
C GLY A 118 11.53 -2.06 6.11
N PHE A 119 11.10 -1.77 7.34
CA PHE A 119 10.55 -2.78 8.24
C PHE A 119 9.28 -3.43 7.69
N LEU A 120 8.37 -2.64 7.10
CA LEU A 120 7.17 -3.16 6.43
C LEU A 120 7.53 -4.05 5.23
N LEU A 121 8.55 -3.70 4.43
CA LEU A 121 9.05 -4.56 3.36
C LEU A 121 9.63 -5.88 3.88
N THR A 122 10.31 -5.87 5.03
CA THR A 122 10.76 -7.11 5.69
C THR A 122 9.59 -8.00 6.10
N ILE A 123 8.53 -7.41 6.68
CA ILE A 123 7.31 -8.17 7.02
C ILE A 123 6.66 -8.73 5.74
N PHE A 124 6.57 -7.94 4.67
CA PHE A 124 6.08 -8.41 3.38
C PHE A 124 6.86 -9.65 2.90
N LEU A 125 8.19 -9.59 2.92
CA LEU A 125 9.03 -10.71 2.49
C LEU A 125 8.85 -11.95 3.38
N ALA A 126 8.69 -11.76 4.69
CA ALA A 126 8.38 -12.85 5.62
C ALA A 126 7.04 -13.52 5.29
N LEU A 127 6.01 -12.74 4.94
CA LEU A 127 4.71 -13.27 4.51
C LEU A 127 4.81 -14.00 3.16
N LYS A 128 5.65 -13.54 2.23
CA LYS A 128 5.91 -14.23 0.97
C LYS A 128 6.68 -15.53 1.17
N PHE A 129 7.65 -15.54 2.09
CA PHE A 129 8.33 -16.76 2.49
C PHE A 129 7.36 -17.78 3.11
N TYR A 130 6.45 -17.32 3.97
CA TYR A 130 5.38 -18.18 4.49
C TYR A 130 4.52 -18.75 3.35
N GLN A 131 4.02 -17.91 2.44
CA GLN A 131 3.24 -18.34 1.26
C GLN A 131 3.97 -19.39 0.41
N TYR A 132 5.29 -19.25 0.25
CA TYR A 132 6.13 -20.24 -0.43
C TYR A 132 6.18 -21.57 0.35
N LYS A 133 6.38 -21.52 1.66
CA LYS A 133 6.44 -22.72 2.52
C LYS A 133 5.14 -23.52 2.56
N VAL A 134 4.00 -22.85 2.43
CA VAL A 134 2.69 -23.50 2.34
C VAL A 134 2.24 -23.73 0.89
N HIS A 135 3.16 -23.62 -0.08
CA HIS A 135 2.93 -23.90 -1.50
C HIS A 135 1.85 -23.05 -2.20
N HIS A 136 1.53 -21.86 -1.69
CA HIS A 136 0.62 -20.92 -2.36
C HIS A 136 1.32 -20.16 -3.50
N ILE A 137 2.64 -20.05 -3.44
CA ILE A 137 3.47 -19.48 -4.51
C ILE A 137 4.63 -20.41 -4.84
N THR A 138 5.09 -20.37 -6.09
CA THR A 138 6.25 -21.14 -6.56
C THR A 138 7.56 -20.54 -6.06
N GLY A 139 8.65 -21.32 -6.13
CA GLY A 139 9.99 -20.82 -5.80
C GLY A 139 10.42 -19.66 -6.71
N LEU A 140 10.07 -19.72 -8.00
CA LEU A 140 10.35 -18.64 -8.96
C LEU A 140 9.59 -17.36 -8.60
N GLN A 141 8.30 -17.45 -8.29
CA GLN A 141 7.51 -16.32 -7.81
C GLN A 141 8.11 -15.69 -6.55
N PHE A 142 8.55 -16.51 -5.59
CA PHE A 142 9.19 -16.02 -4.36
C PHE A 142 10.49 -15.25 -4.66
N ILE A 143 11.34 -15.80 -5.54
CA ILE A 143 12.58 -15.13 -5.97
C ILE A 143 12.28 -13.80 -6.66
N ALA A 144 11.31 -13.79 -7.60
CA ALA A 144 10.90 -12.58 -8.31
C ALA A 144 10.45 -11.48 -7.34
N LEU A 145 9.55 -11.82 -6.42
CA LEU A 145 9.03 -10.90 -5.42
C LEU A 145 10.15 -10.44 -4.46
N GLY A 146 11.09 -11.32 -4.12
CA GLY A 146 12.27 -10.99 -3.32
C GLY A 146 13.14 -9.92 -3.99
N ILE A 147 13.51 -10.13 -5.26
CA ILE A 147 14.30 -9.18 -6.05
C ILE A 147 13.57 -7.83 -6.15
N SER A 148 12.29 -7.85 -6.51
CA SER A 148 11.46 -6.65 -6.60
C SER A 148 11.33 -5.90 -5.27
N THR A 149 11.27 -6.62 -4.16
CA THR A 149 11.25 -6.03 -2.80
C THR A 149 12.57 -5.33 -2.48
N VAL A 150 13.72 -5.94 -2.83
CA VAL A 150 15.05 -5.33 -2.64
C VAL A 150 15.17 -4.06 -3.48
N ILE A 151 14.79 -4.11 -4.77
CA ILE A 151 14.78 -2.93 -5.65
C ILE A 151 13.91 -1.82 -5.05
N THR A 152 12.70 -2.16 -4.59
CA THR A 152 11.79 -1.22 -3.94
C THR A 152 12.43 -0.58 -2.70
N GLY A 153 13.07 -1.38 -1.85
CA GLY A 153 13.78 -0.90 -0.66
C GLY A 153 14.91 0.06 -1.00
N ILE A 154 15.70 -0.22 -2.04
CA ILE A 154 16.77 0.66 -2.53
C ILE A 154 16.18 2.00 -3.02
N ILE A 155 15.11 1.97 -3.82
CA ILE A 155 14.42 3.19 -4.28
C ILE A 155 13.94 4.01 -3.09
N ILE A 156 13.26 3.38 -2.12
CA ILE A 156 12.77 4.05 -0.91
C ILE A 156 13.91 4.67 -0.10
N ALA A 157 15.07 4.01 0.02
CA ALA A 157 16.22 4.53 0.74
C ALA A 157 16.74 5.87 0.17
N PHE A 158 16.53 6.14 -1.12
CA PHE A 158 16.90 7.39 -1.77
C PHE A 158 15.86 8.52 -1.66
N THR A 159 14.77 8.28 -0.93
CA THR A 159 13.70 9.26 -0.70
C THR A 159 14.21 10.49 0.04
N ASN A 160 13.89 11.68 -0.47
CA ASN A 160 14.12 12.94 0.23
C ASN A 160 13.18 14.04 -0.29
N LYS A 161 12.98 15.09 0.52
CA LYS A 161 12.09 16.24 0.22
C LYS A 161 12.36 16.98 -1.11
N LYS A 162 13.56 16.84 -1.68
CA LYS A 162 14.00 17.58 -2.89
C LYS A 162 13.91 16.74 -4.16
N ARG A 163 13.50 15.47 -4.09
CA ARG A 163 13.35 14.62 -5.28
C ARG A 163 12.21 15.13 -6.16
N SER A 164 12.35 14.93 -7.47
CA SER A 164 11.35 15.32 -8.47
C SER A 164 10.07 14.52 -8.32
N GLU A 165 8.96 15.04 -8.86
CA GLU A 165 7.68 14.33 -8.90
C GLU A 165 7.81 12.95 -9.59
N LEU A 166 8.59 12.87 -10.67
CA LEU A 166 8.86 11.63 -11.40
C LEU A 166 9.54 10.55 -10.53
N PHE A 167 10.32 10.93 -9.51
CA PHE A 167 10.88 9.95 -8.57
C PHE A 167 9.77 9.28 -7.76
N TYR A 168 8.72 10.02 -7.40
CA TYR A 168 7.63 9.50 -6.59
C TYR A 168 6.56 8.83 -7.45
N SER A 169 5.87 9.60 -8.28
CA SER A 169 4.76 9.13 -9.11
C SER A 169 5.24 8.26 -10.28
N GLY A 170 6.50 8.41 -10.69
CA GLY A 170 7.14 7.51 -11.66
C GLY A 170 7.72 6.30 -10.95
N LEU A 171 8.86 6.44 -10.28
CA LEU A 171 9.64 5.29 -9.80
C LEU A 171 8.98 4.54 -8.64
N ILE A 172 8.57 5.23 -7.57
CA ILE A 172 8.01 4.56 -6.39
C ILE A 172 6.66 3.92 -6.73
N GLU A 173 5.76 4.64 -7.40
CA GLU A 173 4.47 4.09 -7.85
C GLU A 173 4.66 2.89 -8.80
N SER A 174 5.64 2.95 -9.71
CA SER A 174 5.94 1.85 -10.63
C SER A 174 6.50 0.60 -9.94
N THR A 175 6.88 0.65 -8.66
CA THR A 175 7.33 -0.57 -7.94
C THR A 175 6.25 -1.65 -7.89
N MET A 176 4.97 -1.27 -7.92
CA MET A 176 3.86 -2.21 -8.08
C MET A 176 3.92 -2.95 -9.42
N LEU A 177 4.22 -2.22 -10.51
CA LEU A 177 4.38 -2.80 -11.84
C LEU A 177 5.64 -3.66 -11.93
N ILE A 178 6.74 -3.22 -11.32
CA ILE A 178 7.99 -4.01 -11.24
C ILE A 178 7.71 -5.37 -10.59
N MET A 179 6.95 -5.40 -9.49
CA MET A 179 6.54 -6.67 -8.87
C MET A 179 5.73 -7.54 -9.84
N TYR A 180 4.73 -6.99 -10.50
CA TYR A 180 3.91 -7.72 -11.46
C TYR A 180 4.74 -8.31 -12.61
N PHE A 181 5.54 -7.48 -13.28
CA PHE A 181 6.38 -7.92 -14.39
C PHE A 181 7.49 -8.89 -13.96
N SER A 182 8.03 -8.75 -12.75
CA SER A 182 9.04 -9.68 -12.24
C SER A 182 8.51 -11.11 -12.15
N VAL A 183 7.25 -11.27 -11.73
CA VAL A 183 6.59 -12.59 -11.68
C VAL A 183 6.30 -13.07 -13.10
N LEU A 184 5.76 -12.21 -13.96
CA LEU A 184 5.41 -12.58 -15.33
C LEU A 184 6.62 -13.03 -16.14
N ILE A 185 7.77 -12.35 -16.03
CA ILE A 185 8.98 -12.72 -16.80
C ILE A 185 9.57 -14.05 -16.35
N LEU A 186 9.46 -14.42 -15.07
CA LEU A 186 10.04 -15.68 -14.56
C LEU A 186 9.10 -16.89 -14.69
N GLU A 187 7.85 -16.68 -15.09
CA GLU A 187 6.87 -17.75 -15.33
C GLU A 187 6.80 -18.21 -16.80
N TYR A 188 7.37 -17.44 -17.72
CA TYR A 188 7.44 -17.73 -19.17
C TYR A 188 8.89 -17.93 -19.62
#